data_AF-A0A934IL69-F1
#
_entry.id   AF-A0A934IL69-F1
#
_cell.length_a   1.000
_cell.length_b   1.000
_cell.length_c   1.000
_cell.angle_alpha   90.00
_cell.angle_beta   90.00
_cell.angle_gamma   90.00
#
_symmetry.space_group_name_H-M   'P 1'
#
loop_
_entity.id
_entity.type
_entity.pdbx_description
1 polymer ?
#
loop_
_entity_poly.entity_id
_entity_poly.type
_entity_poly.pdbx_seq_one_letter_code
_entity_poly.pdbx_strand_id
1 'polypeptide(L)' 'MNNYLGAGVAVIIAALIEILKEIDPDVRPKFISQLNDAYTKVRHMLDTANETDLQVMRWTIELVSGFSKIESQKLPFLKT' A
#
# COMPACT_ATOMS: atom_id res chain seq x y z
N MET A 1 -1.88 -8.05 -18.84
CA MET A 1 -1.12 -6.78 -19.03
C MET A 1 -0.03 -6.76 -17.97
N ASN A 2 1.20 -6.38 -18.32
CA ASN A 2 2.34 -6.48 -17.40
C ASN A 2 2.24 -5.42 -16.28
N ASN A 3 1.86 -5.83 -15.08
CA ASN A 3 1.59 -4.95 -13.92
C ASN A 3 2.86 -4.43 -13.21
N TYR A 4 4.02 -4.44 -13.89
CA TYR A 4 5.31 -4.04 -13.29
C TYR A 4 5.34 -2.57 -12.86
N LEU A 5 4.63 -1.69 -13.57
CA LEU A 5 4.55 -0.27 -13.19
C LEU A 5 3.87 -0.11 -11.83
N GLY A 6 2.76 -0.82 -11.61
CA GLY A 6 2.02 -0.78 -10.35
C GLY A 6 2.82 -1.32 -9.17
N ALA A 7 3.57 -2.41 -9.39
CA ALA A 7 4.48 -2.95 -8.37
C ALA A 7 5.63 -1.99 -8.03
N GLY A 8 6.23 -1.36 -9.05
CA GLY A 8 7.29 -0.36 -8.85
C GLY A 8 6.81 0.85 -8.03
N VAL A 9 5.61 1.36 -8.33
CA VAL A 9 4.99 2.45 -7.56
C VAL A 9 4.76 2.04 -6.10
N ALA A 10 4.21 0.84 -5.86
CA ALA A 10 3.97 0.35 -4.51
C ALA A 10 5.27 0.25 -3.68
N VAL A 11 6.37 -0.20 -4.30
CA VAL A 11 7.70 -0.27 -3.66
C VAL A 11 8.25 1.13 -3.34
N ILE A 12 8.16 2.08 -4.27
CA ILE A 12 8.62 3.47 -4.05
C ILE A 12 7.84 4.11 -2.89
N ILE A 13 6.52 3.95 -2.87
CA ILE A 13 5.69 4.47 -1.79
C ILE A 13 6.06 3.82 -0.45
N ALA A 14 6.27 2.50 -0.43
CA ALA A 14 6.69 1.81 0.78
C ALA A 14 8.04 2.34 1.32
N ALA A 15 9.01 2.57 0.44
CA ALA A 15 10.30 3.18 0.80
C ALA A 15 10.15 4.59 1.36
N LEU A 16 9.31 5.42 0.71
CA LEU A 16 9.04 6.78 1.18
C LEU A 16 8.42 6.79 2.59
N ILE A 17 7.48 5.89 2.87
CA ILE A 17 6.87 5.79 4.20
C ILE A 17 7.90 5.38 5.27
N GLU A 18 8.85 4.49 4.96
CA GLU A 18 9.92 4.17 5.92
C GLU A 18 10.83 5.37 6.19
N ILE A 19 11.19 6.15 5.17
CA ILE A 19 11.98 7.37 5.36
C ILE A 19 11.21 8.39 6.21
N LEU A 20 9.91 8.61 5.92
CA LEU A 20 9.10 9.57 6.65
C LEU A 20 8.88 9.18 8.11
N LYS A 21 8.96 7.89 8.46
CA LYS A 21 8.88 7.43 9.86
C LYS A 21 10.02 7.93 10.73
N GLU A 22 11.17 8.25 10.15
CA GLU A 22 12.28 8.86 10.89
C GLU A 22 11.93 10.26 11.40
N ILE A 23 10.96 10.93 10.75
CA ILE A 23 10.50 12.28 11.07
C ILE A 23 9.19 12.25 11.88
N ASP A 24 8.22 11.43 11.46
CA ASP A 24 6.93 11.22 12.14
C ASP A 24 6.69 9.71 12.34
N PRO A 25 6.92 9.17 13.56
CA PRO A 25 6.68 7.76 13.85
C PRO A 25 5.23 7.30 13.56
N ASP A 26 4.27 8.21 13.59
CA ASP A 26 2.85 7.93 13.37
C ASP A 26 2.45 8.00 11.88
N VAL A 27 3.38 8.31 10.97
CA VAL A 27 3.07 8.41 9.53
C VAL A 27 2.56 7.09 8.97
N ARG A 28 3.09 5.95 9.42
CA ARG A 28 2.68 4.61 8.94
C ARG A 28 1.22 4.30 9.26
N PRO A 29 0.75 4.35 10.52
CA PRO A 29 -0.66 4.09 10.82
C PRO A 29 -1.59 5.12 10.16
N LYS A 30 -1.21 6.40 10.09
CA LYS A 30 -1.99 7.43 9.37
C LYS A 30 -2.13 7.10 7.88
N PHE A 31 -1.02 6.74 7.22
CA PHE A 31 -1.00 6.38 5.82
C PHE A 31 -1.87 5.15 5.53
N ILE A 32 -1.73 4.08 6.32
CA ILE A 32 -2.55 2.87 6.17
C ILE A 32 -4.04 3.18 6.33
N SER A 33 -4.43 4.00 7.31
CA SER A 33 -5.83 4.39 7.50
C SER A 33 -6.37 5.12 6.26
N GLN A 34 -5.65 6.13 5.79
CA GLN A 34 -6.08 6.93 4.63
C GLN A 34 -6.13 6.11 3.34
N LEU A 35 -5.19 5.17 3.15
CA LEU A 35 -5.16 4.31 1.97
C LEU A 35 -6.31 3.30 1.99
N ASN A 36 -6.71 2.77 3.15
CA ASN A 36 -7.90 1.92 3.28
C ASN A 36 -9.20 2.68 2.99
N ASP A 37 -9.31 3.93 3.44
CA ASP A 37 -10.45 4.79 3.12
C ASP A 37 -10.52 5.08 1.63
N ALA A 38 -9.38 5.39 1.00
CA ALA A 38 -9.28 5.59 -0.45
C ALA A 38 -9.64 4.31 -1.22
N TYR A 39 -9.11 3.15 -0.81
CA TYR A 39 -9.45 1.85 -1.39
C TYR A 39 -10.95 1.58 -1.36
N THR A 40 -11.59 1.85 -0.21
CA THR A 40 -13.04 1.68 -0.03
C THR A 40 -13.82 2.60 -0.96
N LYS A 41 -13.45 3.88 -1.05
CA LYS A 41 -14.07 4.86 -1.95
C LYS A 41 -13.93 4.45 -3.42
N VAL A 42 -12.71 4.11 -3.86
CA VAL A 42 -12.44 3.68 -5.24
C VAL A 42 -13.21 2.39 -5.56
N ARG A 43 -13.28 1.46 -4.61
CA ARG A 43 -14.07 0.23 -4.76
C ARG A 43 -15.57 0.50 -4.86
N HIS A 44 -16.09 1.52 -4.19
CA HIS A 44 -17.53 1.87 -4.24
C HIS A 44 -17.91 2.74 -5.44
N MET A 45 -16.95 3.43 -6.06
CA MET A 45 -17.16 4.18 -7.30
C MET A 45 -17.30 3.27 -8.55
N LEU A 46 -17.44 1.96 -8.37
CA LEU A 46 -17.27 0.97 -9.43
C LEU A 46 -18.52 0.74 -10.30
N ASP A 47 -18.52 1.46 -11.43
CA ASP A 47 -18.70 0.88 -12.77
C ASP A 47 -17.38 0.89 -13.60
N THR A 48 -16.32 1.60 -13.19
CA THR A 48 -15.11 1.82 -14.03
C THR A 48 -13.74 1.78 -13.34
N ALA A 49 -13.63 1.61 -12.02
CA ALA A 49 -12.31 1.50 -11.40
C ALA A 49 -11.56 0.28 -11.95
N ASN A 50 -10.36 0.50 -12.49
CA ASN A 50 -9.57 -0.58 -13.07
C ASN A 50 -9.12 -1.49 -11.93
N GLU A 51 -9.33 -2.81 -12.04
CA GLU A 51 -8.87 -3.81 -11.07
C GLU A 51 -7.37 -3.66 -10.74
N THR A 52 -6.62 -3.10 -11.68
CA THR A 52 -5.22 -2.69 -11.55
C THR A 52 -4.99 -1.67 -10.42
N ASP A 53 -5.83 -0.65 -10.29
CA ASP A 53 -5.63 0.43 -9.29
C ASP A 53 -5.85 -0.11 -7.87
N LEU A 54 -6.91 -0.90 -7.69
CA LEU A 54 -7.18 -1.60 -6.43
C LEU A 54 -6.05 -2.57 -6.07
N GLN A 55 -5.46 -3.23 -7.07
CA GLN A 55 -4.32 -4.12 -6.86
C GLN A 55 -3.08 -3.35 -6.37
N VAL A 56 -2.77 -2.19 -6.96
CA VAL A 56 -1.63 -1.36 -6.53
C VAL A 56 -1.82 -0.86 -5.10
N MET A 57 -3.02 -0.39 -4.76
CA MET A 57 -3.34 0.03 -3.39
C MET A 57 -3.16 -1.12 -2.40
N ARG A 58 -3.63 -2.32 -2.76
CA ARG A 58 -3.47 -3.52 -1.93
C ARG A 58 -2.01 -3.88 -1.73
N TRP A 59 -1.20 -3.94 -2.79
CA TRP A 59 0.24 -4.22 -2.67
C TRP A 59 0.95 -3.21 -1.79
N THR A 60 0.60 -1.93 -1.91
CA THR A 60 1.18 -0.86 -1.09
C THR A 60 0.86 -1.09 0.40
N ILE A 61 -0.39 -1.46 0.73
CA ILE A 61 -0.77 -1.82 2.11
C ILE A 61 0.05 -3.03 2.59
N GLU A 62 0.18 -4.08 1.78
CA GLU A 62 0.91 -5.29 2.15
C GLU A 62 2.40 -4.99 2.43
N LEU A 63 3.05 -4.18 1.59
CA LEU A 63 4.46 -3.78 1.75
C LEU A 63 4.68 -2.90 2.98
N VAL A 64 3.79 -1.92 3.21
CA VAL A 64 3.91 -0.95 4.32
C VAL A 64 3.52 -1.56 5.66
N SER A 65 2.53 -2.45 5.69
CA SER A 65 2.10 -3.10 6.94
C SER A 65 2.91 -4.34 7.29
N GLY A 66 3.56 -4.97 6.31
CA GLY A 66 4.14 -6.32 6.44
C GLY A 66 3.09 -7.44 6.47
N PHE A 67 1.80 -7.11 6.39
CA PHE A 67 0.71 -8.08 6.45
C PHE A 67 0.24 -8.43 5.04
N SER A 68 0.40 -9.69 4.64
CA SER A 68 -0.24 -10.26 3.44
C SER A 68 -1.41 -11.14 3.86
N LYS A 69 -2.51 -11.11 3.10
CA LYS A 69 -3.65 -12.04 3.30
C LYS A 69 -3.33 -13.47 2.87
N ILE A 70 -2.27 -13.66 2.07
CA ILE A 70 -1.87 -14.95 1.49
C ILE A 70 -0.74 -15.57 2.32
N GLU A 71 0.18 -14.73 2.80
CA GLU A 71 1.26 -15.13 3.68
C GLU A 71 1.09 -14.35 5.00
N SER A 72 0.78 -15.06 6.10
CA SER A 72 0.63 -14.51 7.45
C SER A 72 1.67 -13.45 7.80
N GLN A 73 1.35 -12.55 8.73
CA GLN A 73 2.14 -11.39 9.17
C GLN A 73 3.66 -11.58 9.04
N LYS A 74 4.24 -10.94 8.02
CA LYS A 74 5.69 -10.80 7.86
C LYS A 74 6.11 -9.41 8.36
N LEU A 75 7.42 -9.22 8.44
CA LEU A 75 7.98 -7.90 8.69
C LEU A 75 7.71 -6.99 7.48
N PRO A 76 7.55 -5.66 7.66
CA PRO A 76 7.45 -4.74 6.53
C PRO A 76 8.56 -4.99 5.51
N PHE A 77 8.26 -4.78 4.23
CA PHE A 77 9.19 -5.08 3.13
C PHE A 77 10.55 -4.40 3.33
N LEU A 78 10.54 -3.21 3.93
CA LEU A 78 11.72 -2.46 4.30
C LEU A 78 11.78 -2.34 5.83
N LYS A 79 12.86 -2.84 6.40
CA LYS A 79 13.28 -2.58 7.77
C LYS A 79 14.58 -1.81 7.72
N THR A 80 14.51 -0.54 8.09
CA THR A 80 15.64 0.21 8.64
C THR A 80 15.81 -0.16 10.11
#